data_AF-A0A3A8TXC2-F1
#
_entry.id   AF-A0A3A8TXC2-F1
#
_cell.length_a   1.000
_cell.length_b   1.000
_cell.length_c   1.000
_cell.angle_alpha   90.00
_cell.angle_beta   90.00
_cell.angle_gamma   90.00
#
_symmetry.space_group_name_H-M   'P 1'
#
loop_
_entity.id
_entity.type
_entity.pdbx_description
1 polymer ?
#
loop_
_entity_poly.entity_id
_entity_poly.type
_entity_poly.pdbx_seq_one_letter_code
_entity_poly.pdbx_strand_id
1 'polypeptide(L)'
;MKRPLNIKKLILLNLPYILMGLFATNFGEAWRMAQGADVSEKVLSLISVLPTALGSFWPSFHPLDLLVGLCCGAALRLAVYLKGKNAKKYRPNIEYGSAR
;
A
#
# COMPACT_ATOMS: atom_id res chain seq x y z
N MET A 1 17.91 -13.34 -25.55
CA MET A 1 18.77 -13.52 -24.35
C MET A 1 17.94 -13.19 -23.09
N LYS A 2 17.40 -14.19 -22.38
CA LYS A 2 16.64 -13.96 -21.14
C LYS A 2 17.65 -13.61 -20.03
N ARG A 3 17.64 -12.36 -19.54
CA ARG A 3 18.45 -11.98 -18.37
C ARG A 3 18.05 -12.85 -17.18
N PRO A 4 18.99 -13.42 -16.40
CA PRO A 4 18.64 -14.18 -15.22
C PRO A 4 17.83 -13.28 -14.26
N LEU A 5 16.65 -13.76 -13.89
CA LEU A 5 15.75 -13.07 -12.97
C LEU A 5 16.47 -12.95 -11.61
N ASN A 6 16.93 -11.74 -11.29
CA ASN A 6 17.58 -11.46 -10.01
C ASN A 6 16.50 -11.34 -8.93
N ILE A 7 16.16 -12.46 -8.30
CA ILE A 7 15.12 -12.56 -7.26
C ILE A 7 15.38 -11.55 -6.13
N LYS A 8 16.64 -11.39 -5.69
CA LYS A 8 17.02 -10.39 -4.68
C LYS A 8 16.63 -8.96 -5.07
N LYS A 9 16.86 -8.59 -6.33
CA LYS A 9 16.52 -7.27 -6.87
C LYS A 9 15.00 -7.08 -7.00
N LEU A 10 14.29 -8.16 -7.35
CA LEU A 10 12.83 -8.16 -7.41
C LEU A 10 12.20 -7.98 -6.03
N ILE A 11 12.70 -8.68 -5.01
CA ILE A 11 12.23 -8.54 -3.63
C ILE A 11 12.54 -7.14 -3.12
N LEU A 12 13.76 -6.63 -3.31
CA LEU A 12 14.13 -5.29 -2.87
C LEU A 12 13.27 -4.20 -3.52
N LEU A 13 12.90 -4.37 -4.79
CA LEU A 13 12.02 -3.44 -5.50
C LEU A 13 10.57 -3.49 -4.99
N ASN A 14 10.12 -4.64 -4.51
CA ASN A 14 8.76 -4.82 -3.99
C ASN A 14 8.66 -4.65 -2.46
N LEU A 15 9.79 -4.60 -1.76
CA LEU A 15 9.90 -4.42 -0.32
C LEU A 15 9.05 -3.27 0.24
N PRO A 16 9.06 -2.04 -0.33
CA PRO A 16 8.22 -0.96 0.20
C PRO A 16 6.73 -1.26 0.12
N TYR A 17 6.29 -2.00 -0.90
CA TYR A 17 4.89 -2.40 -1.06
C TYR A 17 4.51 -3.52 -0.09
N ILE A 18 5.43 -4.43 0.20
CA ILE A 18 5.24 -5.49 1.19
C ILE A 18 5.15 -4.88 2.59
N LEU A 19 6.08 -3.97 2.94
CA LEU A 19 6.06 -3.27 4.21
C LEU A 19 4.77 -2.47 4.40
N MET A 20 4.29 -1.79 3.35
CA MET A 20 3.04 -1.05 3.45
C MET A 20 1.81 -1.96 3.52
N GLY A 21 1.86 -3.12 2.86
CA GLY A 21 0.84 -4.16 3.02
C GLY A 21 0.81 -4.75 4.43
N LEU A 22 1.98 -5.01 5.02
CA LEU A 22 2.10 -5.44 6.42
C LEU A 22 1.61 -4.35 7.38
N PHE A 23 1.91 -3.08 7.13
CA PHE A 23 1.38 -1.99 7.96
C PHE A 23 -0.14 -1.88 7.86
N ALA A 24 -0.71 -2.16 6.69
CA ALA A 24 -2.16 -2.13 6.47
C ALA A 24 -2.92 -3.27 7.17
N THR A 25 -2.25 -4.32 7.67
CA THR A 25 -2.91 -5.37 8.46
C THR A 25 -3.42 -4.84 9.80
N ASN A 26 -2.75 -3.83 10.38
CA ASN A 26 -3.19 -3.14 11.61
C ASN A 26 -4.56 -2.46 11.42
N PHE A 27 -4.91 -2.09 10.19
CA PHE A 27 -6.24 -1.55 9.85
C PHE A 27 -7.34 -2.62 9.94
N GLY A 28 -7.03 -3.86 9.55
CA GLY A 28 -7.95 -5.01 9.72
C GLY A 28 -8.14 -5.37 11.19
N GLU A 29 -7.06 -5.28 11.97
CA GLU A 29 -7.13 -5.49 13.42
C GLU A 29 -8.00 -4.41 14.10
N ALA A 30 -7.80 -3.13 13.74
CA ALA A 30 -8.65 -2.04 14.18
C ALA A 30 -10.12 -2.24 13.79
N TRP A 31 -10.39 -2.75 12.58
CA TRP A 31 -11.75 -3.10 12.12
C TRP A 31 -12.41 -4.19 12.96
N ARG A 32 -11.63 -5.17 13.42
CA ARG A 32 -12.13 -6.22 14.30
C ARG A 32 -12.37 -5.72 15.73
N MET A 33 -11.51 -4.84 16.23
CA MET A 33 -11.65 -4.24 17.55
C MET A 33 -12.78 -3.21 17.61
N ALA A 34 -13.11 -2.57 16.48
CA ALA A 34 -14.22 -1.62 16.37
C ALA A 34 -15.57 -2.32 16.56
N GLN A 35 -16.26 -1.95 17.64
CA GLN A 35 -17.63 -2.36 17.94
C GLN A 35 -18.58 -1.18 17.73
N GLY A 36 -19.78 -1.45 17.22
CA GLY A 36 -20.85 -0.47 17.02
C GLY A 36 -22.13 -1.16 16.54
N ALA A 37 -23.29 -0.66 16.99
CA ALA A 37 -24.59 -1.20 16.58
C ALA A 37 -24.94 -0.73 15.16
N ASP A 38 -24.56 0.50 14.83
CA ASP A 38 -24.70 1.10 13.50
C ASP A 38 -23.37 1.27 12.78
N VAL A 39 -23.42 1.36 11.44
CA VAL A 39 -22.22 1.59 10.59
C VAL A 39 -21.50 2.88 10.98
N SER A 40 -22.25 3.94 11.29
CA SER A 40 -21.69 5.23 11.72
C SER A 40 -20.90 5.11 13.02
N GLU A 41 -21.49 4.45 14.03
CA GLU A 41 -20.85 4.22 15.33
C GLU A 41 -19.62 3.33 15.19
N LYS A 42 -19.70 2.30 14.34
CA LYS A 42 -18.56 1.41 14.07
C LYS A 42 -17.40 2.15 13.41
N VAL A 43 -17.66 3.09 12.50
CA VAL A 43 -16.61 3.94 11.90
C VAL A 43 -16.01 4.89 12.93
N LEU A 44 -16.82 5.47 13.82
CA LEU A 44 -16.32 6.34 14.87
C LEU A 44 -15.44 5.56 15.88
N SER A 45 -15.89 4.37 16.27
CA SER A 45 -15.17 3.40 17.11
C SER A 45 -13.88 2.91 16.46
N LEU A 46 -13.88 2.78 15.13
CA LEU A 46 -12.66 2.46 14.40
C LEU A 46 -11.63 3.57 14.51
N ILE A 47 -12.02 4.84 14.33
CA ILE A 47 -11.10 5.98 14.40
C ILE A 47 -10.49 6.09 15.81
N SER A 48 -11.23 5.75 16.86
CA SER A 48 -10.72 5.80 18.23
C SER A 48 -9.77 4.65 18.56
N VAL A 49 -9.96 3.46 17.99
CA VAL A 49 -9.08 2.29 18.21
C VAL A 49 -7.91 2.24 17.22
N LEU A 50 -7.99 2.96 16.11
CA LEU A 50 -6.94 3.05 15.08
C LEU A 50 -5.56 3.41 15.65
N PRO A 51 -5.40 4.44 16.50
CA PRO A 51 -4.10 4.83 17.03
C PRO A 51 -3.50 3.75 17.93
N THR A 52 -4.35 3.02 18.67
CA THR A 52 -3.94 1.91 19.52
C THR A 52 -3.48 0.72 18.67
N ALA A 53 -4.19 0.40 17.59
CA ALA A 53 -3.79 -0.65 16.64
C ALA A 53 -2.51 -0.29 15.88
N LEU A 54 -2.36 0.98 15.46
CA LEU A 54 -1.18 1.48 14.74
C LEU A 54 0.03 1.71 15.65
N GLY A 55 -0.17 1.88 16.95
CA GLY A 55 0.91 1.94 17.94
C GLY A 55 1.66 0.63 18.10
N SER A 56 1.02 -0.48 17.73
CA SER A 56 1.66 -1.79 17.68
C SER A 56 2.45 -1.92 16.38
N PHE A 57 3.78 -1.92 16.51
CA PHE A 57 4.69 -2.13 15.38
C PHE A 57 4.54 -3.52 14.74
N TRP A 58 3.89 -4.46 15.45
CA TRP A 58 3.73 -5.83 15.00
C TRP A 58 2.44 -6.01 14.19
N PRO A 59 2.52 -6.42 12.91
CA PRO A 59 1.34 -6.69 12.12
C PRO A 59 0.59 -7.91 12.66
N SER A 60 -0.74 -7.80 12.74
CA SER A 60 -1.63 -8.93 13.02
C SER A 60 -1.45 -10.06 11.98
N PHE A 61 -1.27 -11.29 12.46
CA PHE A 61 -1.14 -12.52 11.66
C PHE A 61 -2.49 -13.19 11.34
N HIS A 62 -3.59 -12.43 11.39
CA HIS A 62 -4.88 -12.98 10.99
C HIS A 62 -5.02 -13.08 9.46
N PRO A 63 -5.61 -14.17 8.93
CA PRO A 63 -5.72 -14.37 7.48
C PRO A 63 -6.53 -13.28 6.77
N LEU A 64 -7.54 -12.72 7.44
CA LEU A 64 -8.30 -11.57 6.91
C LEU A 64 -7.46 -10.31 6.85
N ASP A 65 -6.68 -10.03 7.89
CA ASP A 65 -5.81 -8.86 7.95
C ASP A 65 -4.70 -8.96 6.90
N LEU A 66 -4.16 -10.17 6.69
CA LEU A 66 -3.19 -10.46 5.61
C LEU A 66 -3.78 -10.24 4.22
N LEU A 67 -5.05 -10.61 3.99
CA LEU A 67 -5.75 -10.32 2.73
C LEU A 67 -5.93 -8.82 2.52
N VAL A 68 -6.32 -8.08 3.58
CA VAL A 68 -6.44 -6.62 3.54
C VAL A 68 -5.08 -6.00 3.23
N GLY A 69 -4.02 -6.45 3.89
CA GLY A 69 -2.64 -6.03 3.64
C GLY A 69 -2.17 -6.31 2.21
N LEU A 70 -2.43 -7.51 1.70
CA LEU A 70 -2.11 -7.90 0.33
C LEU A 70 -2.85 -7.05 -0.70
N CYS A 71 -4.16 -6.85 -0.52
CA CYS A 71 -4.98 -5.98 -1.36
C CYS A 71 -4.48 -4.54 -1.36
N CYS A 72 -4.14 -4.00 -0.19
CA CYS A 72 -3.66 -2.63 -0.05
C CYS A 72 -2.27 -2.45 -0.70
N GLY A 73 -1.35 -3.40 -0.49
CA GLY A 73 -0.04 -3.41 -1.14
C GLY A 73 -0.14 -3.55 -2.67
N ALA A 74 -1.04 -4.41 -3.16
CA ALA A 74 -1.32 -4.57 -4.58
C ALA A 74 -1.95 -3.30 -5.20
N ALA A 75 -2.89 -2.66 -4.50
CA ALA A 75 -3.50 -1.42 -4.93
C ALA A 75 -2.47 -0.28 -5.03
N LEU A 76 -1.57 -0.14 -4.06
CA LEU A 76 -0.46 0.83 -4.12
C LEU A 76 0.48 0.55 -5.29
N ARG A 77 0.82 -0.72 -5.52
CA ARG A 77 1.65 -1.12 -6.67
C ARG A 77 0.98 -0.75 -7.98
N LEU A 78 -0.33 -0.99 -8.09
CA LEU A 78 -1.13 -0.64 -9.26
C LEU A 78 -1.19 0.88 -9.46
N ALA A 79 -1.44 1.66 -8.40
CA ALA A 79 -1.49 3.11 -8.44
C ALA A 79 -0.16 3.71 -8.93
N VAL A 80 0.97 3.25 -8.38
CA VAL A 80 2.31 3.68 -8.82
C VAL A 80 2.57 3.26 -10.27
N TYR A 81 2.17 2.06 -10.66
CA TYR A 81 2.34 1.57 -12.03
C TYR A 81 1.55 2.40 -13.05
N LEU A 82 0.28 2.72 -12.75
CA LEU A 82 -0.56 3.58 -13.59
C LEU A 82 -0.01 5.01 -13.64
N LYS A 83 0.48 5.55 -12.51
CA LYS A 83 1.14 6.86 -12.46
C LYS A 83 2.41 6.88 -13.30
N GLY A 84 3.21 5.82 -13.25
CA GLY A 84 4.42 5.66 -14.05
C GLY A 84 4.16 5.56 -15.56
N LYS A 85 3.03 4.97 -15.98
CA LYS A 85 2.63 4.96 -17.40
C LYS A 85 2.22 6.34 -17.91
N ASN A 86 1.58 7.14 -17.07
CA ASN A 86 1.13 8.50 -17.41
C ASN A 86 2.20 9.57 -17.16
N ALA A 87 3.33 9.22 -16.55
CA ALA A 87 4.44 10.15 -16.36
C ALA A 87 5.02 10.53 -17.73
N LYS A 88 4.97 11.83 -18.06
CA LYS A 88 5.67 12.38 -19.24
C LYS A 88 7.13 11.94 -19.16
N LYS A 89 7.57 11.11 -20.10
CA LYS A 89 8.97 10.69 -20.17
C LYS A 89 9.80 11.91 -20.52
N TYR A 90 10.62 12.35 -19.57
CA TYR A 90 11.66 13.33 -19.86
C TYR A 90 12.57 12.73 -20.95
N ARG A 91 12.62 13.40 -22.10
CA ARG A 91 13.51 13.09 -23.21
C ARG A 91 14.65 14.10 -23.14
N PRO A 92 15.79 13.76 -22.50
CA PRO A 92 16.96 14.61 -22.62
C PRO A 92 17.32 14.72 -24.11
N ASN A 93 17.61 15.93 -24.58
CA ASN A 93 17.85 16.34 -25.98
C ASN A 93 16.64 16.76 -26.84
N ILE A 94 15.47 17.01 -26.26
CA ILE A 94 14.44 17.82 -26.94
C ILE A 94 14.41 19.19 -26.28
N GLU A 95 14.97 20.20 -26.95
CA GLU A 95 14.73 21.59 -26.58
C GLU A 95 13.22 21.83 -26.67
N TYR A 96 12.58 22.08 -25.53
CA TYR A 96 11.18 22.52 -25.44
C TYR A 96 11.05 24.00 -25.90
N GLY A 97 11.84 24.38 -26.89
CA GLY A 97 11.90 25.70 -27.51
C GLY A 97 10.99 25.77 -28.71
N SER A 98 9.68 25.82 -28.49
CA SER A 98 8.75 26.48 -29.42
C SER A 98 7.44 26.85 -28.71
N ALA A 99 7.53 27.32 -27.46
CA ALA A 99 6.44 28.08 -26.88
C ALA A 99 6.35 29.40 -27.66
N ARG A 100 5.39 29.47 -28.56
CA ARG A 100 4.91 30.70 -29.21
C ARG A 100 3.50 30.96 -28.71
#